data_AF-A0A139AEM1-F1
#
_entry.id   AF-A0A139AEM1-F1
#
_cell.length_a   1.000
_cell.length_b   1.000
_cell.length_c   1.000
_cell.angle_alpha   90.00
_cell.angle_beta   90.00
_cell.angle_gamma   90.00
#
_symmetry.space_group_name_H-M   'P 1'
#
loop_
_entity.id
_entity.type
_entity.pdbx_description
1 polymer ?
#
loop_
_entity_poly.entity_id
_entity_poly.type
_entity_poly.pdbx_seq_one_letter_code
_entity_poly.pdbx_strand_id
1 'polypeptide(L)'
;MFDLLRISLLVTDNVSNGDIYNVLIRDHDEGGLDGLALSPLPNLLIEDVFCNQSGGKSMGSFKEGTAVENVHMRNIYSHFSAQFLMIKTHPNGNGFVRNCRFENFKDTTTAYGLQLSQYWPSSAAGPCSDTSGVQLSHLTFTNWVGLSNDASQRAPVFLNCSLPNPSNGLNSVG
;
A
#
# COMPACT_ATOMS: atom_id res chain seq x y z
N MET A 1 -14.46 -28.80 -12.23
CA MET A 1 -13.59 -28.23 -11.18
C MET A 1 -12.76 -27.16 -11.87
N PHE A 2 -13.14 -25.89 -11.71
CA PHE A 2 -12.32 -24.80 -12.24
C PHE A 2 -11.22 -24.56 -11.21
N ASP A 3 -9.99 -24.95 -11.54
CA ASP A 3 -8.83 -24.48 -10.79
C ASP A 3 -8.76 -22.97 -11.00
N LEU A 4 -9.14 -22.19 -9.98
CA LEU A 4 -8.77 -20.78 -9.94
C LEU A 4 -7.24 -20.73 -9.95
N LEU A 5 -6.68 -19.90 -10.85
CA LEU A 5 -5.25 -19.61 -10.91
C LEU A 5 -4.74 -19.25 -9.50
N ARG A 6 -3.82 -20.06 -8.96
CA ARG A 6 -3.20 -19.79 -7.65
C ARG A 6 -2.10 -18.76 -7.85
N ILE A 7 -2.37 -17.52 -7.45
CA ILE A 7 -1.37 -16.45 -7.42
C ILE A 7 -0.97 -16.23 -5.97
N SER A 8 0.29 -16.46 -5.65
CA SER A 8 0.85 -16.20 -4.31
C SER A 8 1.44 -14.79 -4.22
N LEU A 9 1.89 -14.23 -5.35
CA LEU A 9 2.42 -12.88 -5.45
C LEU A 9 2.14 -12.32 -6.84
N LEU A 10 1.59 -11.11 -6.90
CA LEU A 10 1.50 -10.31 -8.10
C LEU A 10 2.37 -9.06 -7.95
N VAL A 11 3.38 -8.93 -8.81
CA VAL A 11 4.21 -7.73 -8.90
C VAL A 11 3.92 -7.04 -10.21
N THR A 12 3.57 -5.76 -10.17
CA THR A 12 3.57 -4.93 -11.38
C THR A 12 4.92 -4.26 -11.47
N ASP A 13 5.80 -4.80 -12.32
CA ASP A 13 7.08 -4.16 -12.62
C ASP A 13 7.05 -3.54 -14.01
N ASN A 14 7.36 -2.24 -14.07
CA ASN A 14 7.39 -1.47 -15.30
C ASN A 14 6.06 -1.49 -16.12
N VAL A 15 4.90 -1.57 -15.44
CA VAL A 15 3.57 -1.47 -16.04
C VAL A 15 3.03 -0.03 -15.99
N SER A 16 2.57 0.51 -17.13
CA SER A 16 1.84 1.79 -17.20
C SER A 16 0.54 1.60 -17.99
N ASN A 17 -0.50 2.38 -17.66
CA ASN A 17 -1.83 2.25 -18.27
C ASN A 17 -2.38 0.82 -18.19
N GLY A 18 -2.23 0.20 -17.01
CA GLY A 18 -2.54 -1.19 -16.76
C GLY A 18 -3.74 -1.37 -15.84
N ASP A 19 -4.52 -2.41 -16.11
CA ASP A 19 -5.69 -2.79 -15.32
C ASP A 19 -5.49 -4.18 -14.71
N ILE A 20 -5.75 -4.30 -13.41
CA ILE A 20 -5.78 -5.58 -12.68
C ILE A 20 -7.20 -5.75 -12.14
N TYR A 21 -7.87 -6.83 -12.54
CA TYR A 21 -9.25 -7.10 -12.13
C TYR A 21 -9.47 -8.60 -11.82
N ASN A 22 -10.38 -8.89 -10.88
CA ASN A 22 -10.81 -10.26 -10.54
C ASN A 22 -9.67 -11.20 -10.11
N VAL A 23 -8.79 -10.73 -9.22
CA VAL A 23 -7.62 -11.50 -8.76
C VAL A 23 -7.83 -12.03 -7.35
N LEU A 24 -7.61 -13.33 -7.16
CA LEU A 24 -7.44 -13.96 -5.85
C LEU A 24 -5.95 -14.20 -5.57
N ILE A 25 -5.44 -13.59 -4.50
CA ILE A 25 -4.08 -13.80 -4.00
C ILE A 25 -4.16 -14.53 -2.66
N ARG A 26 -3.48 -15.67 -2.54
CA ARG A 26 -3.56 -16.53 -1.34
C ARG A 26 -2.31 -17.36 -1.09
N ASP A 27 -2.26 -17.95 0.09
CA ASP A 27 -1.24 -18.92 0.51
C ASP A 27 0.19 -18.33 0.50
N HIS A 28 0.33 -17.03 0.78
CA HIS A 28 1.62 -16.36 0.93
C HIS A 28 1.95 -16.19 2.41
N ASP A 29 3.19 -16.53 2.81
CA ASP A 29 3.67 -16.42 4.18
C ASP A 29 3.35 -15.03 4.77
N GLU A 30 2.70 -15.04 5.94
CA GLU A 30 2.37 -13.86 6.76
C GLU A 30 3.64 -13.15 7.28
N GLY A 31 4.81 -13.72 7.03
CA GLY A 31 6.11 -13.34 7.59
C GLY A 31 6.96 -12.30 6.84
N GLY A 32 6.57 -11.71 5.70
CA GLY A 32 7.27 -10.48 5.28
C GLY A 32 7.37 -10.04 3.80
N LEU A 33 6.74 -10.70 2.83
CA LEU A 33 6.65 -10.14 1.46
C LEU A 33 5.21 -9.73 1.16
N ASP A 34 5.03 -8.69 0.35
CA ASP A 34 3.71 -8.21 -0.06
C ASP A 34 3.02 -9.27 -0.93
N GLY A 35 1.68 -9.37 -0.90
CA GLY A 35 0.92 -10.22 -1.82
C GLY A 35 0.65 -9.55 -3.17
N LEU A 36 0.37 -8.24 -3.16
CA LEU A 36 0.34 -7.37 -4.34
C LEU A 36 1.35 -6.23 -4.13
N ALA A 37 2.38 -6.15 -4.97
CA ALA A 37 3.39 -5.09 -4.89
C ALA A 37 3.36 -4.22 -6.14
N LEU A 38 3.10 -2.93 -5.98
CA LEU A 38 3.15 -1.95 -7.06
C LEU A 38 4.50 -1.23 -7.11
N SER A 39 5.20 -1.32 -8.25
CA SER A 39 6.40 -0.54 -8.56
C SER A 39 6.03 0.77 -9.30
N PRO A 40 6.96 1.73 -9.43
CA PRO A 40 6.58 3.13 -9.62
C PRO A 40 6.23 3.47 -11.07
N LEU A 41 4.94 3.54 -11.44
CA LEU A 41 4.48 4.06 -12.74
C LEU A 41 3.02 4.57 -12.73
N PRO A 42 2.61 5.41 -13.71
CA PRO A 42 1.32 6.10 -13.68
C PRO A 42 0.14 5.29 -14.27
N ASN A 43 -1.07 5.73 -13.92
CA ASN A 43 -2.35 5.33 -14.49
C ASN A 43 -2.64 3.83 -14.33
N LEU A 44 -2.90 3.40 -13.10
CA LEU A 44 -3.28 2.02 -12.81
C LEU A 44 -4.69 1.95 -12.24
N LEU A 45 -5.50 1.02 -12.74
CA LEU A 45 -6.75 0.60 -12.12
C LEU A 45 -6.59 -0.79 -11.54
N ILE A 46 -6.87 -0.94 -10.25
CA ILE A 46 -6.84 -2.22 -9.54
C ILE A 46 -8.18 -2.40 -8.88
N GLU A 47 -8.93 -3.41 -9.31
CA GLU A 47 -10.28 -3.64 -8.81
C GLU A 47 -10.60 -5.10 -8.54
N ASP A 48 -11.51 -5.34 -7.61
CA ASP A 48 -12.03 -6.66 -7.29
C ASP A 48 -10.92 -7.67 -6.96
N VAL A 49 -10.03 -7.26 -6.05
CA VAL A 49 -8.90 -8.08 -5.58
C VAL A 49 -9.15 -8.59 -4.17
N PHE A 50 -9.06 -9.91 -3.99
CA PHE A 50 -9.12 -10.55 -2.68
C PHE A 50 -7.74 -11.11 -2.28
N CYS A 51 -7.21 -10.61 -1.17
CA CYS A 51 -6.02 -11.15 -0.50
C CYS A 51 -6.47 -12.01 0.69
N ASN A 52 -6.21 -13.31 0.64
CA ASN A 52 -6.64 -14.26 1.66
C ASN A 52 -5.44 -15.05 2.21
N GLN A 53 -5.05 -14.83 3.47
CA GLN A 53 -3.84 -15.42 4.05
C GLN A 53 -2.61 -15.05 3.21
N SER A 54 -2.24 -13.77 3.25
CA SER A 54 -1.20 -13.21 2.39
C SER A 54 -0.43 -12.08 3.06
N GLY A 55 0.64 -11.60 2.43
CA GLY A 55 1.27 -10.35 2.84
C GLY A 55 0.32 -9.14 2.79
N GLY A 56 -0.68 -9.14 1.90
CA GLY A 56 -1.55 -7.99 1.67
C GLY A 56 -1.05 -7.11 0.53
N LYS A 57 -1.41 -5.82 0.51
CA LYS A 57 -1.07 -4.93 -0.61
C LYS A 57 -0.02 -3.91 -0.22
N SER A 58 0.86 -3.57 -1.16
CA SER A 58 1.82 -2.49 -0.98
C SER A 58 2.06 -1.67 -2.24
N MET A 59 2.54 -0.46 -2.03
CA MET A 59 3.13 0.41 -3.05
C MET A 59 4.56 0.74 -2.60
N GLY A 60 5.54 0.51 -3.47
CA GLY A 60 6.96 0.70 -3.19
C GLY A 60 7.73 -0.61 -3.01
N SER A 61 8.93 -0.58 -2.45
CA SER A 61 9.58 0.55 -1.78
C SER A 61 10.13 1.59 -2.76
N PHE A 62 9.66 2.83 -2.67
CA PHE A 62 10.08 3.91 -3.55
C PHE A 62 11.29 4.68 -2.99
N LYS A 63 12.18 5.17 -3.86
CA LYS A 63 13.31 6.00 -3.46
C LYS A 63 13.67 7.05 -4.52
N GLU A 64 14.53 6.72 -5.47
CA GLU A 64 15.03 7.66 -6.48
C GLU A 64 14.19 7.57 -7.76
N GLY A 65 13.92 8.70 -8.41
CA GLY A 65 13.19 8.74 -9.69
C GLY A 65 11.73 8.31 -9.58
N THR A 66 11.13 8.38 -8.39
CA THR A 66 9.76 7.91 -8.18
C THR A 66 8.77 8.76 -8.96
N ALA A 67 7.95 8.15 -9.81
CA ALA A 67 6.91 8.85 -10.58
C ALA A 67 5.63 8.01 -10.62
N VAL A 68 4.86 8.06 -9.54
CA VAL A 68 3.57 7.38 -9.42
C VAL A 68 2.46 8.41 -9.41
N GLU A 69 1.50 8.26 -10.31
CA GLU A 69 0.31 9.09 -10.29
C GLU A 69 -0.93 8.38 -10.83
N ASN A 70 -2.11 8.85 -10.42
CA ASN A 70 -3.40 8.39 -10.93
C ASN A 70 -3.63 6.88 -10.74
N VAL A 71 -3.27 6.37 -9.55
CA VAL A 71 -3.57 4.99 -9.17
C VAL A 71 -4.95 4.94 -8.51
N HIS A 72 -5.82 4.06 -8.98
CA HIS A 72 -7.12 3.82 -8.39
C HIS A 72 -7.24 2.37 -7.96
N MET A 73 -7.30 2.13 -6.65
CA MET A 73 -7.64 0.82 -6.11
C MET A 73 -9.08 0.85 -5.60
N ARG A 74 -9.94 -0.08 -6.04
CA ARG A 74 -11.32 -0.15 -5.57
C ARG A 74 -11.83 -1.57 -5.33
N ASN A 75 -12.77 -1.73 -4.41
CA ASN A 75 -13.39 -3.03 -4.07
C ASN A 75 -12.33 -4.06 -3.66
N ILE A 76 -11.54 -3.69 -2.65
CA ILE A 76 -10.39 -4.46 -2.22
C ILE A 76 -10.73 -5.19 -0.93
N TYR A 77 -10.55 -6.51 -0.95
CA TYR A 77 -10.83 -7.38 0.20
C TYR A 77 -9.56 -7.98 0.75
N SER A 78 -9.47 -8.05 2.07
CA SER A 78 -8.43 -8.77 2.80
C SER A 78 -9.01 -9.68 3.89
N HIS A 79 -8.39 -10.83 4.06
CA HIS A 79 -8.61 -11.75 5.18
C HIS A 79 -7.26 -12.26 5.66
N PHE A 80 -7.00 -12.12 6.96
CA PHE A 80 -5.80 -12.63 7.63
C PHE A 80 -4.53 -12.29 6.87
N SER A 81 -4.28 -10.98 6.67
CA SER A 81 -3.11 -10.51 5.94
C SER A 81 -2.14 -9.71 6.84
N ALA A 82 -0.86 -9.68 6.48
CA ALA A 82 0.14 -8.94 7.25
C ALA A 82 -0.17 -7.43 7.28
N GLN A 83 -0.52 -6.86 6.13
CA GLN A 83 -1.04 -5.50 6.03
C GLN A 83 -2.32 -5.43 5.23
N PHE A 84 -3.14 -4.40 5.46
CA PHE A 84 -4.21 -4.08 4.54
C PHE A 84 -3.64 -3.32 3.33
N LEU A 85 -3.00 -2.17 3.57
CA LEU A 85 -2.24 -1.46 2.55
C LEU A 85 -1.02 -0.79 3.17
N MET A 86 0.13 -0.96 2.53
CA MET A 86 1.36 -0.28 2.90
C MET A 86 1.89 0.60 1.76
N ILE A 87 2.16 1.88 2.02
CA ILE A 87 2.86 2.77 1.10
C ILE A 87 4.26 3.02 1.67
N LYS A 88 5.29 2.55 0.97
CA LYS A 88 6.68 2.49 1.45
C LYS A 88 7.56 3.42 0.62
N THR A 89 8.18 4.39 1.26
CA THR A 89 9.31 5.14 0.67
C THR A 89 10.51 5.13 1.60
N HIS A 90 11.69 5.32 1.03
CA HIS A 90 12.95 5.42 1.74
C HIS A 90 13.32 6.90 2.03
N PRO A 91 14.08 7.16 3.12
CA PRO A 91 14.68 8.48 3.35
C PRO A 91 15.66 8.84 2.24
N ASN A 92 15.92 10.13 2.05
CA ASN A 92 16.75 10.67 0.98
C ASN A 92 16.26 10.26 -0.42
N GLY A 93 14.95 10.07 -0.56
CA GLY A 93 14.28 9.78 -1.83
C GLY A 93 13.89 11.06 -2.58
N ASN A 94 13.45 10.91 -3.82
CA ASN A 94 12.95 12.01 -4.64
C ASN A 94 11.85 11.54 -5.61
N GLY A 95 11.17 12.51 -6.21
CA GLY A 95 10.02 12.26 -7.07
C GLY A 95 8.71 12.30 -6.28
N PHE A 96 7.68 11.62 -6.76
CA PHE A 96 6.32 11.74 -6.23
C PHE A 96 5.48 10.46 -6.31
N VAL A 97 4.54 10.36 -5.37
CA VAL A 97 3.32 9.55 -5.45
C VAL A 97 2.14 10.50 -5.27
N ARG A 98 1.27 10.63 -6.27
CA ARG A 98 0.16 11.59 -6.19
C ARG A 98 -1.14 11.16 -6.84
N ASN A 99 -2.23 11.81 -6.46
CA ASN A 99 -3.55 11.63 -7.07
C ASN A 99 -4.01 10.17 -7.03
N CYS A 100 -3.78 9.48 -5.91
CA CYS A 100 -4.21 8.10 -5.74
C CYS A 100 -5.53 8.04 -4.97
N ARG A 101 -6.41 7.12 -5.39
CA ARG A 101 -7.68 6.84 -4.72
C ARG A 101 -7.71 5.39 -4.27
N PHE A 102 -8.12 5.18 -3.03
CA PHE A 102 -8.29 3.86 -2.45
C PHE A 102 -9.70 3.76 -1.87
N GLU A 103 -10.58 3.06 -2.57
CA GLU A 103 -12.02 3.09 -2.34
C GLU A 103 -12.59 1.70 -2.02
N ASN A 104 -13.54 1.60 -1.09
CA ASN A 104 -14.24 0.35 -0.77
C ASN A 104 -13.27 -0.76 -0.35
N PHE A 105 -12.45 -0.47 0.66
CA PHE A 105 -11.52 -1.42 1.26
C PHE A 105 -12.22 -2.09 2.45
N LYS A 106 -12.40 -3.42 2.37
CA LYS A 106 -12.89 -4.23 3.49
C LYS A 106 -11.89 -5.28 3.96
N ASP A 107 -11.52 -5.22 5.23
CA ASP A 107 -10.70 -6.24 5.90
C ASP A 107 -11.49 -6.95 7.00
N THR A 108 -11.13 -8.21 7.27
CA THR A 108 -11.73 -9.02 8.33
C THR A 108 -10.76 -9.38 9.45
N THR A 109 -9.44 -9.26 9.22
CA THR A 109 -8.40 -9.27 10.26
C THR A 109 -7.03 -9.04 9.61
N THR A 110 -6.31 -8.02 10.05
CA THR A 110 -4.94 -7.71 9.58
C THR A 110 -4.03 -7.31 10.74
N ALA A 111 -2.72 -7.50 10.54
CA ALA A 111 -1.70 -7.07 11.49
C ALA A 111 -1.43 -5.56 11.44
N TYR A 112 -1.37 -4.98 10.25
CA TYR A 112 -1.33 -3.54 10.00
C TYR A 112 -2.53 -3.14 9.15
N GLY A 113 -3.25 -2.08 9.52
CA GLY A 113 -4.33 -1.56 8.66
C GLY A 113 -3.75 -0.75 7.49
N LEU A 114 -3.88 0.57 7.57
CA LEU A 114 -3.20 1.49 6.66
C LEU A 114 -1.84 1.89 7.23
N GLN A 115 -0.76 1.58 6.51
CA GLN A 115 0.59 2.00 6.88
C GLN A 115 1.21 2.84 5.76
N LEU A 116 1.45 4.12 6.01
CA LEU A 116 2.20 5.00 5.14
C LEU A 116 3.49 5.37 5.86
N SER A 117 4.64 4.92 5.32
CA SER A 117 5.95 5.21 5.90
C SER A 117 6.89 5.75 4.84
N GLN A 118 7.37 6.98 5.05
CA GLN A 118 8.44 7.57 4.25
C GLN A 118 9.85 7.20 4.78
N TYR A 119 9.93 6.31 5.78
CA TYR A 119 11.19 5.88 6.40
C TYR A 119 11.41 4.37 6.36
N TRP A 120 10.79 3.66 5.42
CA TRP A 120 10.95 2.20 5.28
C TRP A 120 12.45 1.80 5.12
N PRO A 121 12.91 0.67 5.71
CA PRO A 121 12.17 -0.28 6.54
C PRO A 121 12.10 0.10 8.02
N SER A 122 12.60 1.27 8.42
CA SER A 122 12.52 1.72 9.80
C SER A 122 11.08 2.10 10.17
N SER A 123 10.62 1.60 11.31
CA SER A 123 9.37 2.02 11.96
C SER A 123 9.58 3.18 12.95
N ALA A 124 10.82 3.64 13.15
CA ALA A 124 11.13 4.77 14.02
C ALA A 124 10.69 6.10 13.39
N ALA A 125 10.35 7.09 14.24
CA ALA A 125 10.25 8.49 13.82
C ALA A 125 11.58 8.90 13.16
N GLY A 126 11.50 9.57 12.01
CA GLY A 126 12.53 9.69 10.98
C GLY A 126 14.01 9.78 11.40
N PRO A 127 14.95 9.28 10.56
CA PRO A 127 16.37 9.37 10.86
C PRO A 127 16.82 10.84 10.88
N CYS A 128 17.71 11.20 11.81
CA CYS A 128 18.30 12.53 11.94
C CYS A 128 19.06 13.03 10.68
N SER A 129 19.25 12.16 9.68
CA SER A 129 19.97 12.41 8.43
C SER A 129 19.08 12.42 7.18
N ASP A 130 17.75 12.47 7.32
CA ASP A 130 16.87 12.64 6.17
C ASP A 130 16.93 14.09 5.65
N THR A 131 17.30 14.25 4.38
CA THR A 131 17.46 15.56 3.72
C THR A 131 16.47 15.78 2.57
N SER A 132 15.77 14.73 2.15
CA SER A 132 14.79 14.74 1.06
C SER A 132 13.91 13.50 1.13
N GLY A 133 12.71 13.55 0.55
CA GLY A 133 11.82 12.38 0.50
C GLY A 133 11.04 12.34 -0.80
N VAL A 134 10.48 11.17 -1.12
CA VAL A 134 9.44 11.08 -2.16
C VAL A 134 8.23 11.88 -1.70
N GLN A 135 7.73 12.83 -2.50
CA GLN A 135 6.53 13.59 -2.14
C GLN A 135 5.29 12.71 -2.25
N LEU A 136 4.63 12.46 -1.13
CA LEU A 136 3.30 11.85 -1.13
C LEU A 136 2.25 12.97 -1.10
N SER A 137 1.34 13.03 -2.08
CA SER A 137 0.33 14.08 -2.12
C SER A 137 -1.02 13.62 -2.68
N HIS A 138 -2.13 14.22 -2.23
CA HIS A 138 -3.46 13.96 -2.81
C HIS A 138 -3.83 12.46 -2.82
N LEU A 139 -3.70 11.81 -1.65
CA LEU A 139 -4.10 10.41 -1.46
C LEU A 139 -5.46 10.40 -0.75
N THR A 140 -6.45 9.76 -1.35
CA THR A 140 -7.82 9.73 -0.81
C THR A 140 -8.21 8.31 -0.45
N PHE A 141 -8.64 8.12 0.80
CA PHE A 141 -9.10 6.85 1.36
C PHE A 141 -10.60 6.97 1.64
N THR A 142 -11.42 6.21 0.92
CA THR A 142 -12.89 6.32 0.98
C THR A 142 -13.51 4.98 1.32
N ASN A 143 -14.43 4.96 2.30
CA ASN A 143 -15.18 3.76 2.69
C ASN A 143 -14.25 2.57 3.05
N TRP A 144 -13.41 2.78 4.06
CA TRP A 144 -12.51 1.76 4.62
C TRP A 144 -13.10 1.16 5.89
N VAL A 145 -13.23 -0.17 5.94
CA VAL A 145 -13.72 -0.91 7.10
C VAL A 145 -12.80 -2.09 7.36
N GLY A 146 -12.36 -2.30 8.60
CA GLY A 146 -11.45 -3.39 8.92
C GLY A 146 -11.29 -3.65 10.41
N LEU A 147 -10.64 -4.75 10.75
CA LEU A 147 -10.32 -5.13 12.12
C LEU A 147 -8.81 -5.37 12.24
N SER A 148 -8.15 -4.66 13.15
CA SER A 148 -6.76 -4.97 13.52
C SER A 148 -6.74 -6.08 14.57
N ASN A 149 -5.85 -7.06 14.43
CA ASN A 149 -5.69 -8.14 15.40
C ASN A 149 -4.84 -7.76 16.63
N ASP A 150 -4.07 -6.67 16.55
CA ASP A 150 -3.30 -6.12 17.68
C ASP A 150 -3.13 -4.60 17.53
N ALA A 151 -4.23 -3.87 17.74
CA ALA A 151 -4.23 -2.42 17.69
C ALA A 151 -3.37 -1.76 18.79
N SER A 152 -2.94 -2.52 19.81
CA SER A 152 -2.13 -2.02 20.93
C SER A 152 -0.66 -1.88 20.58
N GLN A 153 -0.14 -2.80 19.75
CA GLN A 153 1.24 -2.75 19.25
C GLN A 153 1.32 -2.12 17.85
N ARG A 154 0.25 -2.21 17.07
CA ARG A 154 0.20 -1.79 15.67
C ARG A 154 -1.01 -0.91 15.43
N ALA A 155 -0.77 0.39 15.38
CA ALA A 155 -1.82 1.36 15.09
C ALA A 155 -2.56 0.97 13.80
N PRO A 156 -3.91 0.88 13.81
CA PRO A 156 -4.69 0.57 12.60
C PRO A 156 -4.44 1.56 11.45
N VAL A 157 -4.07 2.80 11.79
CA VAL A 157 -3.57 3.79 10.85
C VAL A 157 -2.23 4.30 11.38
N PHE A 158 -1.16 4.08 10.62
CA PHE A 158 0.18 4.53 10.92
C PHE A 158 0.70 5.42 9.78
N LEU A 159 0.92 6.71 10.08
CA LEU A 159 1.43 7.69 9.14
C LEU A 159 2.76 8.22 9.66
N ASN A 160 3.86 7.88 8.98
CA ASN A 160 5.21 8.30 9.34
C ASN A 160 5.84 9.07 8.18
N CYS A 161 5.60 10.37 8.17
CA CYS A 161 5.95 11.25 7.05
C CYS A 161 7.37 11.83 7.17
N SER A 162 8.00 12.07 6.02
CA SER A 162 9.31 12.71 5.92
C SER A 162 9.24 14.14 6.48
N LEU A 163 10.20 14.53 7.32
CA LEU A 163 10.32 15.90 7.81
C LEU A 163 10.71 16.90 6.70
N PRO A 164 11.75 16.64 5.86
CA PRO A 164 12.09 17.54 4.77
C PRO A 164 11.09 17.52 3.61
N ASN A 165 10.26 16.48 3.49
CA ASN A 165 9.22 16.41 2.45
C ASN A 165 7.91 15.78 2.96
N PRO A 166 7.16 16.50 3.81
CA PRO A 166 5.98 15.95 4.48
C PRO A 166 4.87 15.61 3.49
N SER A 167 4.17 14.51 3.78
CA SER A 167 2.97 14.14 3.07
C SER A 167 1.90 15.24 3.20
N ASN A 168 1.22 15.57 2.11
CA ASN A 168 0.16 16.58 2.11
C ASN A 168 -1.09 16.08 1.36
N GLY A 169 -2.27 16.66 1.64
CA GLY A 169 -3.51 16.23 0.97
C GLY A 169 -3.86 14.74 1.18
N LEU A 170 -3.62 14.22 2.39
CA LEU A 170 -4.14 12.91 2.80
C LEU A 170 -5.58 13.10 3.27
N ASN A 171 -6.55 12.54 2.54
CA ASN A 171 -7.97 12.72 2.82
C ASN A 171 -8.60 11.38 3.20
N SER A 172 -9.37 11.37 4.27
CA SER A 172 -10.28 10.27 4.60
C SER A 172 -11.71 10.74 4.36
N VAL A 173 -12.49 9.96 3.62
CA VAL A 173 -13.91 10.22 3.35
C VAL A 173 -14.71 9.03 3.88
N GLY A 174 -15.52 9.32 4.90
CA GLY A 174 -16.41 8.34 5.54
C GLY A 174 -17.60 7.96 4.67
#